data_AF-A0A1H7RBS7-F1
#
_entry.id   AF-A0A1H7RBS7-F1
#
_cell.length_a   1.000
_cell.length_b   1.000
_cell.length_c   1.000
_cell.angle_alpha   90.00
_cell.angle_beta   90.00
_cell.angle_gamma   90.00
#
_symmetry.space_group_name_H-M   'P 1'
#
loop_
_entity.id
_entity.type
_entity.pdbx_description
1 polymer ?
#
loop_
_entity_poly.entity_id
_entity_poly.type
_entity_poly.pdbx_seq_one_letter_code
_entity_poly.pdbx_strand_id
1 'polypeptide(L)'
;MTLSPYTYVTLSMRPESAPHVGVSFYTPRLKVRAGLLLSNPRPYLEFSSHEAAVHISTTGAGPVTDADLAVAREIFNAAARYLADCECLHAEQANKDATADTTGPAA
;
A
#
# COMPACT_ATOMS: atom_id res chain seq x y z
N MET A 1 -8.54 -4.87 20.43
CA MET A 1 -7.30 -5.56 20.05
C MET A 1 -6.74 -4.88 18.82
N THR A 2 -5.57 -4.25 18.92
CA THR A 2 -4.83 -3.74 17.77
C THR A 2 -4.03 -4.88 17.17
N LEU A 3 -4.41 -5.34 15.97
CA LEU A 3 -3.62 -6.34 15.25
C LEU A 3 -2.29 -5.73 14.81
N SER A 4 -1.17 -6.41 15.08
CA SER A 4 0.12 -6.05 14.49
C SER A 4 0.05 -6.09 12.97
N PRO A 5 0.85 -5.31 12.24
CA PRO A 5 0.85 -5.34 10.78
C PRO A 5 1.06 -6.74 10.22
N TYR A 6 0.33 -7.12 9.19
CA TYR A 6 0.42 -8.45 8.57
C TYR A 6 0.26 -8.39 7.05
N THR A 7 0.91 -9.34 6.38
CA THR A 7 0.84 -9.53 4.93
C THR A 7 0.26 -10.91 4.63
N TYR A 8 -0.66 -11.01 3.68
CA TYR A 8 -1.13 -12.31 3.22
C TYR A 8 -1.56 -12.27 1.75
N VAL A 9 -1.46 -13.43 1.11
CA VAL A 9 -1.95 -13.68 -0.25
C VAL A 9 -3.34 -14.30 -0.16
N THR A 10 -4.26 -13.79 -0.96
CA THR A 10 -5.66 -14.22 -1.00
C THR A 10 -6.00 -14.73 -2.38
N LEU A 11 -6.62 -15.91 -2.45
CA LEU A 11 -7.43 -16.36 -3.59
C LEU A 11 -8.88 -16.37 -3.11
N SER A 12 -9.76 -15.62 -3.78
CA SER A 12 -11.18 -15.59 -3.47
C SER A 12 -11.98 -16.05 -4.68
N MET A 13 -12.86 -17.02 -4.47
CA MET A 13 -13.76 -17.58 -5.49
C MET A 13 -15.16 -17.67 -4.87
N ARG A 14 -15.86 -16.53 -4.78
CA ARG A 14 -17.21 -16.46 -4.22
C ARG A 14 -18.22 -16.54 -5.37
N PRO A 15 -19.35 -17.26 -5.23
CA PRO A 15 -20.35 -17.40 -6.30
C PRO A 15 -20.86 -16.06 -6.86
N GLU A 16 -20.94 -15.03 -6.01
CA GLU A 16 -21.49 -13.70 -6.36
C GLU A 16 -20.42 -12.61 -6.56
N SER A 17 -19.16 -12.98 -6.79
CA SER A 17 -18.09 -11.99 -6.96
C SER A 17 -17.05 -12.46 -7.97
N ALA A 18 -16.49 -11.51 -8.72
CA ALA A 18 -15.38 -11.81 -9.61
C ALA A 18 -14.25 -12.48 -8.82
N PRO A 19 -13.83 -13.70 -9.22
CA PRO A 19 -12.69 -14.36 -8.61
C PRO A 19 -11.45 -13.50 -8.78
N HIS A 20 -10.62 -13.45 -7.75
CA HIS A 20 -9.42 -12.63 -7.76
C HIS A 20 -8.32 -13.21 -6.90
N VAL A 21 -7.08 -12.93 -7.31
CA VAL A 21 -5.88 -13.15 -6.52
C VAL A 21 -5.33 -11.80 -6.11
N GLY A 22 -4.92 -11.66 -4.85
CA GLY A 22 -4.30 -10.41 -4.41
C GLY A 22 -3.42 -10.57 -3.19
N VAL A 23 -2.42 -9.70 -3.09
CA VAL A 23 -1.59 -9.49 -1.90
C VAL A 23 -2.13 -8.30 -1.14
N SER A 24 -2.17 -8.39 0.18
CA SER A 24 -2.63 -7.28 1.03
C SER A 24 -1.69 -7.05 2.19
N PHE A 25 -1.45 -5.77 2.47
CA PHE A 25 -0.72 -5.28 3.64
C PHE A 25 -1.72 -4.61 4.56
N TYR A 26 -1.79 -5.06 5.79
CA TYR A 26 -2.76 -4.59 6.77
C TYR A 26 -2.06 -3.99 7.98
N THR A 27 -2.63 -2.89 8.45
CA THR A 27 -2.44 -2.32 9.79
C THR A 27 -3.82 -2.05 10.39
N PRO A 28 -3.94 -1.71 11.69
CA PRO A 28 -5.23 -1.33 12.28
C PRO A 28 -5.91 -0.13 11.62
N ARG A 29 -5.15 0.72 10.90
CA ARG A 29 -5.66 1.99 10.33
C ARG A 29 -5.74 2.00 8.81
N LEU A 30 -5.01 1.10 8.15
CA LEU A 30 -4.84 1.09 6.70
C LEU A 30 -4.74 -0.34 6.18
N LYS A 31 -5.48 -0.61 5.11
CA LYS A 31 -5.34 -1.74 4.22
C LYS A 31 -4.85 -1.24 2.87
N VAL A 32 -3.81 -1.87 2.35
CA VAL A 32 -3.37 -1.71 0.95
C VAL A 32 -3.44 -3.06 0.27
N ARG A 33 -4.01 -3.11 -0.94
CA ARG A 33 -4.17 -4.34 -1.69
C ARG A 33 -3.87 -4.13 -3.17
N ALA A 34 -3.08 -5.03 -3.74
CA ALA A 34 -2.94 -5.18 -5.18
C ALA A 34 -3.46 -6.55 -5.61
N GLY A 35 -4.16 -6.62 -6.73
CA GLY A 35 -4.71 -7.88 -7.21
C GLY A 35 -5.07 -7.90 -8.68
N LEU A 36 -5.46 -9.08 -9.15
CA LEU A 36 -5.91 -9.37 -10.50
C LEU A 36 -7.30 -10.02 -10.44
N LEU A 37 -8.27 -9.41 -11.12
CA LEU A 37 -9.56 -10.04 -11.37
C LEU A 37 -9.40 -11.11 -12.45
N LEU A 38 -9.85 -12.34 -12.20
CA LEU A 38 -9.57 -13.48 -13.08
C LEU A 38 -10.59 -13.63 -14.23
N SER A 39 -11.86 -13.30 -14.00
CA SER A 39 -12.91 -13.42 -15.03
C SER A 39 -12.76 -12.41 -16.17
N ASN A 40 -12.18 -11.25 -15.88
CA ASN A 40 -11.75 -10.27 -16.87
C ASN A 40 -10.39 -9.75 -16.39
N PRO A 41 -9.26 -10.31 -16.87
CA PRO A 41 -7.91 -10.00 -16.43
C PRO A 41 -7.66 -8.49 -16.30
N ARG A 42 -7.81 -8.00 -15.08
CA ARG A 42 -7.75 -6.57 -14.76
C ARG A 42 -6.99 -6.37 -13.46
N PRO A 43 -5.81 -5.73 -13.51
CA PRO A 43 -5.11 -5.38 -12.30
C PRO A 43 -5.83 -4.21 -11.62
N TYR A 44 -5.79 -4.23 -10.30
CA TYR A 44 -6.30 -3.14 -9.48
C TYR A 44 -5.41 -2.93 -8.25
N LEU A 45 -5.47 -1.72 -7.73
CA LEU A 45 -4.85 -1.26 -6.51
C LEU A 45 -5.93 -0.61 -5.63
N GLU A 46 -6.02 -1.04 -4.39
CA GLU A 46 -6.99 -0.56 -3.41
C GLU A 46 -6.26 -0.05 -2.18
N PHE A 47 -6.65 1.15 -1.73
CA PHE A 47 -6.31 1.70 -0.42
C PHE A 47 -7.60 1.89 0.36
N SER A 48 -7.69 1.32 1.57
CA SER A 48 -8.85 1.45 2.41
C SER A 48 -8.44 1.78 3.84
N SER A 49 -9.00 2.84 4.36
CA SER A 49 -8.96 3.25 5.76
C SER A 49 -10.39 3.55 6.23
N HIS A 50 -10.53 3.91 7.50
CA HIS A 50 -11.80 4.41 8.03
C HIS A 50 -12.23 5.76 7.44
N GLU A 51 -11.30 6.54 6.90
CA GLU A 51 -11.55 7.88 6.35
C GLU A 51 -11.78 7.86 4.84
N ALA A 52 -11.15 6.92 4.13
CA ALA A 52 -11.19 6.88 2.68
C ALA A 52 -11.11 5.45 2.13
N ALA A 53 -11.80 5.23 1.01
CA ALA A 53 -11.66 4.04 0.18
C ALA A 53 -11.37 4.48 -1.25
N VAL A 54 -10.16 4.17 -1.73
CA VAL A 54 -9.69 4.48 -3.07
C VAL A 54 -9.47 3.17 -3.81
N HIS A 55 -10.11 3.04 -4.97
CA HIS A 55 -9.97 1.89 -5.85
C HIS A 55 -9.51 2.35 -7.23
N ILE A 56 -8.33 1.89 -7.64
CA ILE A 56 -7.70 2.22 -8.91
C ILE A 56 -7.64 0.93 -9.72
N SER A 57 -8.11 0.97 -10.95
CA SER A 57 -8.00 -0.14 -11.90
C SER A 57 -7.75 0.40 -13.29
N THR A 58 -7.25 -0.46 -14.19
CA THR A 58 -7.15 -0.11 -15.59
C THR A 58 -8.54 0.16 -16.16
N THR A 59 -8.63 1.03 -17.16
CA THR A 59 -9.93 1.53 -17.64
C THR A 59 -10.68 0.54 -18.55
N GLY A 60 -12.00 0.66 -18.62
CA GLY A 60 -12.79 0.26 -19.79
C GLY A 60 -13.17 -1.21 -20.00
N ALA A 61 -13.02 -2.12 -19.03
CA ALA A 61 -13.32 -3.56 -19.20
C ALA A 61 -12.55 -4.28 -20.35
N GLY A 62 -11.70 -3.58 -21.11
CA GLY A 62 -10.87 -4.09 -22.20
C GLY A 62 -9.43 -4.39 -21.81
N PRO A 63 -8.56 -4.71 -22.79
CA PRO A 63 -7.15 -5.00 -22.57
C PRO A 63 -6.40 -3.84 -21.90
N VAL A 64 -5.35 -4.17 -21.15
CA VAL A 64 -4.43 -3.17 -20.58
C VAL A 64 -3.73 -2.43 -21.72
N THR A 65 -3.75 -1.10 -21.66
CA THR A 65 -3.16 -0.20 -22.67
C THR A 65 -1.86 0.44 -22.19
N ASP A 66 -1.13 1.10 -23.09
CA ASP A 66 0.06 1.89 -22.74
C ASP A 66 -0.26 3.04 -21.77
N ALA A 67 -1.46 3.62 -21.86
CA ALA A 67 -1.92 4.64 -20.92
C ALA A 67 -2.10 4.07 -19.51
N ASP A 68 -2.68 2.87 -19.40
CA ASP A 68 -2.80 2.18 -18.11
C ASP A 68 -1.42 1.87 -17.51
N LEU A 69 -0.45 1.45 -18.34
CA LEU A 69 0.93 1.20 -17.91
C LEU A 69 1.64 2.48 -17.44
N ALA A 70 1.45 3.59 -18.16
CA ALA A 70 2.01 4.89 -17.77
C ALA A 70 1.49 5.32 -16.40
N VAL A 71 0.18 5.26 -16.18
CA VAL A 71 -0.44 5.59 -14.89
C VAL A 71 0.06 4.67 -13.78
N ALA A 72 0.12 3.35 -14.01
CA ALA A 72 0.65 2.42 -13.02
C ALA A 72 2.11 2.72 -12.64
N ARG A 73 2.93 3.14 -13.61
CA ARG A 73 4.32 3.55 -13.38
C ARG A 73 4.42 4.83 -12.56
N GLU A 74 3.58 5.81 -12.85
CA GLU A 74 3.53 7.06 -12.09
C GLU A 74 3.15 6.81 -10.62
N ILE A 75 2.14 5.97 -10.38
CA ILE A 75 1.73 5.57 -9.03
C ILE A 75 2.89 4.90 -8.30
N PHE A 76 3.60 3.96 -8.94
CA PHE A 76 4.76 3.30 -8.36
C PHE A 76 5.86 4.30 -7.99
N ASN A 77 6.21 5.21 -8.90
CA ASN A 77 7.25 6.20 -8.67
C ASN A 77 6.88 7.18 -7.55
N ALA A 78 5.62 7.58 -7.47
CA ALA A 78 5.12 8.44 -6.39
C ALA A 78 5.19 7.73 -5.02
N ALA A 79 4.77 6.46 -4.97
CA ALA A 79 4.86 5.65 -3.75
C ALA A 79 6.31 5.42 -3.30
N ALA A 80 7.24 5.19 -4.24
CA ALA A 80 8.66 5.02 -3.93
C ALA A 80 9.28 6.30 -3.35
N ARG A 81 8.91 7.48 -3.87
CA ARG A 81 9.35 8.77 -3.33
C ARG A 81 8.82 8.99 -1.92
N TYR A 82 7.53 8.73 -1.72
CA TYR A 82 6.91 8.79 -0.40
C TYR A 82 7.62 7.87 0.61
N LEU A 83 7.99 6.65 0.21
CA LEU A 83 8.76 5.74 1.07
C LEU A 83 10.12 6.34 1.45
N ALA A 84 10.88 6.86 0.48
CA ALA A 84 12.18 7.46 0.73
C ALA A 84 12.09 8.65 1.71
N ASP A 85 11.05 9.49 1.56
CA ASP A 85 10.80 10.60 2.47
C ASP A 85 10.49 10.10 3.90
N CYS A 86 9.66 9.06 4.03
CA CYS A 86 9.37 8.42 5.32
C CYS A 86 10.64 7.85 5.99
N GLU A 87 11.48 7.15 5.22
CA GLU A 87 12.72 6.57 5.72
C GLU A 87 13.69 7.65 6.20
N CYS A 88 13.82 8.75 5.45
CA CYS A 88 14.64 9.90 5.82
C CYS A 88 14.16 10.51 7.15
N LEU A 89 12.88 10.85 7.25
CA LEU A 89 12.29 11.43 8.47
C LEU A 89 12.41 10.49 9.68
N HIS A 90 12.25 9.19 9.47
CA HIS A 90 12.42 8.19 10.53
C HIS A 90 13.88 8.13 11.02
N ALA A 91 14.86 8.17 10.12
CA ALA A 91 16.27 8.20 10.48
C ALA A 91 16.66 9.49 11.23
N GLU A 92 16.12 10.65 10.82
CA GLU A 92 16.32 11.92 11.52
C GLU A 92 15.80 11.88 12.96
N GLN A 93 14.62 11.29 13.19
CA GLN A 93 14.05 11.17 14.53
C GLN A 93 14.92 10.27 15.42
N ALA A 94 15.37 9.13 14.91
CA ALA A 94 16.24 8.22 15.66
C ALA A 94 17.56 8.89 16.11
N ASN A 95 18.13 9.77 15.28
CA ASN A 95 19.34 10.52 15.63
C ASN A 95 19.11 11.57 16.72
N LYS A 96 17.93 12.22 16.74
CA LYS A 96 17.56 13.17 17.79
C LYS A 96 17.39 12.49 19.14
N ASP A 97 16.77 11.31 19.16
CA ASP A 97 16.57 10.54 20.39
C ASP A 97 17.91 10.04 20.95
N ALA A 98 18.86 9.63 20.10
CA ALA A 98 20.21 9.22 20.51
C ALA A 98 21.06 10.35 21.12
N THR A 99 20.87 11.59 20.67
CA THR A 99 21.60 12.78 21.16
C THR A 99 20.97 13.40 22.41
N ALA A 100 19.65 13.26 22.59
CA ALA A 100 18.96 13.67 23.81
C ALA A 100 19.37 12.80 25.02
N ASP A 101 19.58 11.49 24.81
CA ASP A 101 19.97 10.55 25.87
C ASP A 101 21.43 10.76 26.35
N THR A 102 22.27 11.41 25.55
CA THR A 102 23.66 11.75 25.93
C THR A 102 23.80 13.08 26.69
N THR A 103 22.71 13.83 26.90
CA THR A 103 22.73 15.17 27.56
C THR A 103 21.94 15.20 28.88
N GLY A 104 21.87 14.08 29.62
CA GLY A 104 21.41 14.03 31.02
C GLY A 104 22.49 14.53 32.00
N PRO A 105 22.15 15.23 33.10
CA PRO A 105 23.04 16.23 33.71
C PRO A 105 24.21 15.61 34.47
N ALA A 106 25.41 16.06 34.15
CA ALA A 106 26.54 16.04 35.07
C ALA A 106 26.46 17.28 35.96
N ALA A 107 25.95 17.12 37.18
CA ALA A 107 26.31 17.85 38.41
C ALA A 107 25.32 17.51 39.53
#